data_AF-A0A6V7J9A5-F1
#
_entry.id   AF-A0A6V7J9A5-F1
#
_cell.length_a   1.000
_cell.length_b   1.000
_cell.length_c   1.000
_cell.angle_alpha   90.00
_cell.angle_beta   90.00
_cell.angle_gamma   90.00
#
_symmetry.space_group_name_H-M   'P 1'
#
loop_
_entity.id
_entity.type
_entity.pdbx_description
1 polymer ?
#
loop_
_entity_poly.entity_id
_entity_poly.type
_entity_poly.pdbx_seq_one_letter_code
_entity_poly.pdbx_strand_id
1 'polypeptide(L)' 'LFEDNSELLDLFTKFRELKTKEEQTNSTALAEHATKVMQTLDEGIKGLDDMDEFFTYLHQVGASHRKIPGFDRSYFW' A
#
# COMPACT_ATOMS: atom_id res chain seq x y z
N LEU A 1 -4.89 2.64 10.42
CA LEU A 1 -3.51 2.54 9.88
C LEU A 1 -2.74 3.83 10.14
N PHE A 2 -2.89 4.89 9.34
CA PHE A 2 -2.13 6.14 9.56
C PHE A 2 -2.55 6.91 10.82
N GLU A 3 -3.79 6.73 11.28
CA GLU A 3 -4.24 7.24 12.59
C GLU A 3 -3.45 6.60 13.75
N ASP A 4 -3.08 5.32 13.63
CA ASP A 4 -2.40 4.54 14.68
C ASP A 4 -0.87 4.47 14.49
N ASN A 5 -0.39 4.75 13.27
CA ASN A 5 1.01 4.63 12.84
C ASN A 5 1.38 5.85 11.96
N SER A 6 1.34 7.04 12.55
CA SER A 6 1.53 8.32 11.84
C SER A 6 2.89 8.45 11.15
N GLU A 7 3.90 7.72 11.64
CA GLU A 7 5.24 7.62 11.09
C GLU A 7 5.28 6.98 9.70
N LEU A 8 4.29 6.13 9.37
CA LEU A 8 4.22 5.50 8.04
C LEU A 8 3.98 6.53 6.94
N LEU A 9 3.36 7.68 7.26
CA LEU A 9 3.15 8.77 6.30
C LEU A 9 4.48 9.30 5.74
N ASP A 10 5.58 9.14 6.46
CA ASP A 10 6.90 9.60 6.01
C ASP A 10 7.43 8.83 4.80
N LEU A 11 6.88 7.64 4.53
CA LEU A 11 7.17 6.85 3.34
C LEU A 11 6.46 7.39 2.09
N PHE A 12 5.50 8.32 2.24
CA PHE A 12 4.61 8.78 1.17
C PHE A 12 4.84 10.25 0.80
N THR A 13 5.78 10.50 -0.10
CA THR A 13 6.17 11.86 -0.52
C THR A 13 5.01 12.73 -1.02
N LYS A 14 3.94 12.14 -1.57
CA LYS A 14 2.79 12.87 -2.13
C LYS A 14 1.76 13.33 -1.10
N PHE A 15 1.73 12.73 0.08
CA PHE A 15 0.71 13.02 1.10
C PHE A 15 1.22 12.89 2.55
N ARG A 16 2.54 12.97 2.73
CA ARG A 16 3.22 12.92 4.03
C ARG A 16 2.66 13.92 5.05
N GLU A 17 2.25 15.09 4.57
CA GLU A 17 1.76 16.21 5.38
C GLU A 17 0.32 16.03 5.87
N LEU A 18 -0.42 15.02 5.36
CA LEU A 18 -1.82 14.80 5.74
C LEU A 18 -1.91 14.08 7.09
N LYS A 19 -1.68 14.84 8.16
CA LYS A 19 -1.61 14.29 9.52
C LYS A 19 -2.99 14.06 10.13
N THR A 20 -4.04 14.71 9.61
CA THR A 20 -5.40 14.54 10.13
C THR A 20 -6.25 13.61 9.28
N LYS A 21 -7.26 13.00 9.90
CA LYS A 21 -8.23 12.14 9.23
C LYS A 21 -9.00 12.86 8.12
N GLU A 22 -9.38 14.11 8.37
CA GLU A 22 -10.11 14.92 7.40
C GLU A 22 -9.27 15.18 6.15
N GLU A 23 -8.00 15.55 6.31
CA GLU A 23 -7.06 15.74 5.20
C GLU A 23 -6.82 14.44 4.43
N GLN A 24 -6.64 13.32 5.13
CA GLN A 24 -6.46 12.00 4.52
C GLN A 24 -7.69 11.60 3.70
N THR A 25 -8.90 11.79 4.24
CA THR A 25 -10.16 11.41 3.57
C THR A 25 -10.39 12.21 2.28
N ASN A 26 -9.98 13.47 2.26
CA ASN A 26 -10.15 14.35 1.10
C ASN A 26 -9.00 14.26 0.07
N SER A 27 -7.99 13.44 0.33
CA SER A 27 -6.81 13.35 -0.54
C SER A 27 -7.00 12.39 -1.71
N THR A 28 -6.98 12.95 -2.92
CA THR A 28 -6.97 12.17 -4.16
C THR A 28 -5.77 11.23 -4.23
N ALA A 29 -4.58 11.69 -3.84
CA ALA A 29 -3.36 10.87 -3.93
C ALA A 29 -3.41 9.66 -2.97
N LEU A 30 -4.00 9.84 -1.78
CA LEU A 30 -4.20 8.74 -0.85
C LEU A 30 -5.30 7.78 -1.35
N ALA A 31 -6.41 8.32 -1.89
CA ALA A 31 -7.49 7.51 -2.47
C ALA A 31 -7.00 6.67 -3.66
N GLU A 32 -6.15 7.22 -4.53
CA GLU A 32 -5.51 6.48 -5.63
C GLU A 32 -4.62 5.35 -5.12
N HIS A 33 -3.85 5.59 -4.06
CA HIS A 33 -3.00 4.56 -3.46
C HIS A 33 -3.85 3.44 -2.83
N ALA A 34 -4.87 3.80 -2.04
CA ALA A 34 -5.80 2.84 -1.46
C ALA A 34 -6.52 2.01 -2.53
N THR A 35 -6.91 2.64 -3.65
CA THR A 35 -7.53 1.94 -4.79
C THR A 35 -6.58 0.89 -5.38
N LYS A 36 -5.31 1.23 -5.57
CA LYS A 36 -4.30 0.26 -6.04
C LYS A 36 -4.12 -0.90 -5.08
N VAL A 37 -4.06 -0.64 -3.77
CA VAL A 37 -3.97 -1.70 -2.75
C VAL A 37 -5.18 -2.63 -2.86
N MET A 38 -6.40 -2.09 -2.96
CA MET A 38 -7.62 -2.91 -3.09
C MET A 38 -7.66 -3.71 -4.39
N GLN A 39 -7.20 -3.13 -5.51
CA GLN A 39 -7.07 -3.84 -6.79
C GLN A 39 -6.06 -4.98 -6.70
N THR A 40 -4.91 -4.73 -6.09
CA THR A 40 -3.89 -5.76 -5.85
C THR A 40 -4.43 -6.91 -4.99
N LEU A 41 -5.27 -6.61 -3.99
CA LEU A 41 -5.94 -7.64 -3.19
C LEU A 41 -6.98 -8.42 -4.01
N ASP A 42 -7.79 -7.74 -4.84
CA ASP A 42 -8.80 -8.37 -5.69
C ASP A 42 -8.17 -9.30 -6.75
N GLU A 43 -7.10 -8.85 -7.39
CA GLU A 43 -6.30 -9.68 -8.30
C GLU A 43 -5.68 -10.87 -7.57
N GLY A 44 -5.23 -10.66 -6.32
CA GLY A 44 -4.76 -11.73 -5.47
C GLY A 44 -5.82 -12.80 -5.15
N ILE A 45 -7.06 -12.38 -4.89
CA ILE A 45 -8.20 -13.28 -4.64
C ILE A 45 -8.59 -14.06 -5.90
N LYS A 46 -8.60 -13.40 -7.07
CA LYS A 46 -8.89 -14.04 -8.36
C LYS A 46 -7.83 -15.06 -8.76
N GLY A 47 -6.57 -14.78 -8.43
CA GLY A 47 -5.44 -15.69 -8.65
C GLY A 47 -5.39 -16.87 -7.67
N LEU A 48 -6.36 -17.07 -6.76
CA LEU A 48 -6.35 -18.24 -5.88
C LEU A 48 -6.56 -19.56 -6.64
N ASP A 49 -7.21 -19.50 -7.81
CA ASP A 49 -7.36 -20.65 -8.71
C ASP A 49 -6.07 -20.96 -9.49
N ASP A 50 -5.16 -19.98 -9.61
CA ASP A 50 -3.83 -20.11 -10.22
C ASP A 50 -2.75 -19.53 -9.28
N MET A 51 -2.27 -20.39 -8.36
CA MET A 51 -1.30 -19.99 -7.35
C MET A 51 0.01 -19.44 -7.93
N ASP A 52 0.41 -19.84 -9.13
CA ASP A 52 1.64 -19.36 -9.77
C ASP A 52 1.48 -17.90 -10.24
N GLU A 53 0.32 -17.54 -10.79
CA GLU A 53 -0.04 -16.16 -11.11
C GLU A 53 -0.07 -15.29 -9.84
N PHE A 54 -0.69 -15.81 -8.77
CA PHE A 54 -0.73 -15.13 -7.48
C PHE A 54 0.66 -14.81 -6.92
N PHE A 55 1.56 -15.79 -6.86
CA PHE A 55 2.91 -15.57 -6.33
C PHE A 55 3.74 -14.64 -7.22
N THR A 56 3.59 -14.75 -8.55
CA THR A 56 4.25 -13.85 -9.49
C THR A 56 3.86 -12.40 -9.22
N TYR A 57 2.57 -12.15 -9.07
CA TYR A 57 2.04 -10.83 -8.79
C TYR A 57 2.48 -10.30 -7.41
N LEU A 58 2.40 -11.15 -6.37
CA LEU A 58 2.87 -10.79 -5.03
C LEU A 58 4.38 -10.45 -5.00
N HIS A 59 5.20 -11.19 -5.73
CA HIS A 59 6.62 -10.90 -5.86
C HIS A 59 6.89 -9.56 -6.55
N GLN A 60 6.12 -9.20 -7.58
CA GLN A 60 6.24 -7.89 -8.24
C GLN A 60 5.88 -6.74 -7.29
N VAL A 61 4.79 -6.89 -6.54
CA VAL A 61 4.36 -5.91 -5.53
C VAL A 61 5.40 -5.79 -4.42
N GLY A 62 5.90 -6.90 -3.89
CA GLY A 62 6.95 -6.89 -2.88
C GLY A 62 8.25 -6.25 -3.37
N ALA A 63 8.63 -6.50 -4.63
CA ALA A 63 9.81 -5.90 -5.25
C ALA A 63 9.69 -4.39 -5.43
N SER A 64 8.47 -3.86 -5.64
CA SER A 64 8.25 -2.41 -5.71
C SER A 64 8.39 -1.76 -4.34
N HIS A 65 7.85 -2.37 -3.28
CA HIS A 65 7.92 -1.85 -1.92
C HIS A 65 9.35 -1.86 -1.34
N ARG A 66 10.14 -2.90 -1.64
CA ARG A 66 11.56 -2.96 -1.19
C ARG A 66 12.44 -1.85 -1.75
N LYS A 67 12.00 -1.13 -2.79
CA LYS A 67 12.73 0.02 -3.35
C LYS A 67 12.48 1.32 -2.60
N ILE A 68 11.50 1.36 -1.70
CA ILE A 68 11.14 2.55 -0.94
C ILE A 68 12.13 2.72 0.23
N PRO A 69 12.85 3.85 0.33
CA PRO A 69 13.71 4.11 1.48
C PRO A 69 12.91 4.11 2.79
N GLY A 70 13.41 3.43 3.82
CA GLY A 70 12.70 3.29 5.10
C GLY A 70 11.62 2.21 5.12
N PHE A 71 11.46 1.44 4.04
CA PHE A 71 10.60 0.26 4.03
C PHE A 71 11.03 -0.75 5.09
N ASP A 72 10.05 -1.19 5.89
CA ASP A 72 10.19 -2.31 6.81
C ASP A 72 9.11 -3.36 6.47
N ARG A 73 9.49 -4.64 6.48
CA ARG A 73 8.56 -5.73 6.22
C ARG A 73 7.49 -5.83 7.31
N SER A 74 7.78 -5.43 8.54
CA SER A 74 6.83 -5.45 9.67
C SER A 74 5.60 -4.56 9.47
N TYR A 75 5.64 -3.62 8.52
CA TYR A 75 4.48 -2.83 8.13
C TYR A 75 3.44 -3.61 7.32
N PHE A 76 3.80 -4.80 6.84
CA PHE A 76 2.92 -5.73 6.11
C PHE A 76 2.67 -6.94 7.00
N TRP A 77 1.39 -7.30 7.19
CA TRP A 77 0.96 -8.48 7.95
C TRP A 77 1.12 -9.77 7.14
#